data_AF-A0A367LVU4-F1
#
_entry.id   AF-A0A367LVU4-F1
#
_cell.length_a   1.000
_cell.length_b   1.000
_cell.length_c   1.000
_cell.angle_alpha   90.00
_cell.angle_beta   90.00
_cell.angle_gamma   90.00
#
_symmetry.space_group_name_H-M   'P 1'
#
loop_
_entity.id
_entity.type
_entity.pdbx_description
1 polymer ?
#
loop_
_entity_poly.entity_id
_entity_poly.type
_entity_poly.pdbx_seq_one_letter_code
_entity_poly.pdbx_strand_id
1 'polypeptide(L)'
;LPQMRITHALSSLKGQGPQVRINIGMTTPNEIELGVLDGHLHVGVVPLISPLSGLEYLPLYDEHAQLYCSRGHALFERADGDIAVDEVLAADAVAPSYRLPAEAQARHQL
;
A
#
# COMPACT_ATOMS: atom_id res chain seq x y z
N LEU A 1 -4.82 -10.78 -14.25
CA LEU A 1 -4.04 -10.20 -13.13
C LEU A 1 -4.49 -10.85 -11.83
N PRO A 2 -3.61 -11.56 -11.11
CA PRO A 2 -4.00 -12.43 -9.98
C PRO A 2 -4.50 -11.70 -8.73
N GLN A 3 -4.28 -10.39 -8.61
CA GLN A 3 -4.62 -9.60 -7.41
C GLN A 3 -5.84 -8.66 -7.58
N MET A 4 -6.65 -8.79 -8.64
CA MET A 4 -7.85 -7.95 -8.87
C MET A 4 -9.05 -8.30 -7.97
N ARG A 5 -8.80 -8.67 -6.71
CA ARG A 5 -9.82 -9.11 -5.74
C ARG A 5 -10.90 -8.05 -5.51
N ILE A 6 -10.49 -6.78 -5.36
CA ILE A 6 -11.40 -5.66 -5.15
C ILE A 6 -12.29 -5.45 -6.39
N THR A 7 -11.70 -5.37 -7.57
CA THR A 7 -12.44 -5.17 -8.82
C THR A 7 -13.47 -6.28 -9.06
N HIS A 8 -13.08 -7.54 -8.83
CA HIS A 8 -14.01 -8.67 -8.96
C HIS A 8 -15.14 -8.61 -7.92
N ALA A 9 -14.84 -8.25 -6.66
CA ALA A 9 -15.85 -8.09 -5.62
C ALA A 9 -16.86 -6.98 -5.96
N LEU A 10 -16.37 -5.82 -6.41
CA LEU A 10 -17.22 -4.70 -6.84
C LEU A 10 -18.09 -5.08 -8.05
N SER A 11 -17.53 -5.79 -9.03
CA SER A 11 -18.28 -6.29 -10.18
C SER A 11 -19.38 -7.27 -9.76
N SER A 12 -19.07 -8.21 -8.86
CA SER A 12 -20.03 -9.17 -8.33
C SER A 12 -21.15 -8.48 -7.56
N LEU A 13 -20.80 -7.51 -6.70
CA LEU A 13 -21.75 -6.72 -5.93
C LEU A 13 -22.69 -5.91 -6.83
N LYS A 14 -22.15 -5.26 -7.87
CA LYS A 14 -22.98 -4.53 -8.84
C LYS A 14 -23.91 -5.46 -9.62
N GLY A 15 -23.49 -6.70 -9.85
CA GLY A 15 -24.30 -7.75 -10.49
C GLY A 15 -25.53 -8.19 -9.69
N GLN A 16 -25.60 -7.90 -8.38
CA GLN A 16 -26.75 -8.26 -7.55
C GLN A 16 -28.01 -7.44 -7.86
N GLY A 17 -27.88 -6.30 -8.52
CA GLY A 17 -29.05 -5.57 -9.03
C GLY A 17 -28.78 -4.10 -9.37
N PRO A 18 -29.68 -3.48 -10.16
CA PRO A 18 -29.53 -2.10 -10.62
C PRO A 18 -29.53 -1.07 -9.48
N GLN A 19 -30.18 -1.40 -8.36
CA GLN A 19 -30.31 -0.52 -7.19
C GLN A 19 -29.02 -0.39 -6.38
N VAL A 20 -28.04 -1.28 -6.58
CA VAL A 20 -26.75 -1.22 -5.89
C VAL A 20 -25.96 -0.01 -6.37
N ARG A 21 -25.68 0.93 -5.47
CA ARG A 21 -24.86 2.12 -5.72
C ARG A 21 -23.54 1.99 -4.97
N ILE A 22 -22.45 2.02 -5.71
CA ILE A 22 -21.09 1.93 -5.16
C ILE A 22 -20.46 3.32 -5.28
N ASN A 23 -20.07 3.90 -4.15
CA ASN A 23 -19.31 5.14 -4.10
C ASN A 23 -17.87 4.80 -3.73
N ILE A 24 -16.90 5.26 -4.53
CA ILE A 24 -15.48 4.99 -4.34
C ILE A 24 -14.77 6.34 -4.18
N GLY A 25 -13.96 6.46 -3.14
CA GLY A 25 -13.11 7.62 -2.88
C GLY A 25 -11.71 7.20 -2.47
N MET A 26 -10.76 8.12 -2.58
CA MET A 26 -9.39 7.93 -2.11
C MET A 26 -9.07 9.04 -1.10
N THR A 27 -8.55 8.65 0.06
CA THR A 27 -8.11 9.56 1.13
C THR A 27 -7.00 8.87 1.93
N THR A 28 -6.51 9.48 3.01
CA THR A 28 -5.43 8.89 3.79
C THR A 28 -5.89 7.62 4.54
N PRO A 29 -4.99 6.65 4.80
CA PRO A 29 -5.36 5.44 5.56
C PRO A 29 -6.03 5.72 6.91
N ASN A 30 -5.53 6.73 7.63
CA ASN A 30 -6.07 7.12 8.93
C ASN A 30 -7.52 7.65 8.82
N GLU A 31 -7.82 8.45 7.80
CA GLU A 31 -9.21 8.91 7.55
C GLU A 31 -10.12 7.76 7.10
N ILE A 32 -9.58 6.76 6.38
CA ILE A 32 -10.33 5.57 6.00
C ILE A 32 -10.69 4.76 7.24
N GLU A 33 -9.73 4.47 8.12
CA GLU A 33 -9.93 3.71 9.35
C GLU A 33 -10.96 4.41 10.26
N LEU A 34 -10.78 5.71 10.51
CA LEU A 34 -11.74 6.52 11.27
C LEU A 34 -13.12 6.56 10.61
N GLY A 35 -13.17 6.71 9.29
CA GLY A 35 -14.42 6.71 8.54
C GLY A 35 -15.21 5.41 8.67
N VAL A 36 -14.53 4.26 8.72
CA VAL A 36 -15.17 2.96 9.00
C VAL A 36 -15.61 2.88 10.45
N LEU A 37 -14.76 3.28 11.39
CA LEU A 37 -15.04 3.24 12.82
C LEU A 37 -16.27 4.09 13.20
N ASP A 38 -16.38 5.28 12.61
CA ASP A 38 -17.48 6.22 12.83
C ASP A 38 -18.72 5.93 11.95
N GLY A 39 -18.67 4.89 11.11
CA GLY A 39 -19.78 4.47 10.25
C GLY A 39 -20.05 5.32 9.01
N HIS A 40 -19.17 6.27 8.67
CA HIS A 40 -19.24 7.08 7.45
C HIS A 40 -18.85 6.30 6.19
N LEU A 41 -18.00 5.27 6.36
CA LEU A 41 -17.60 4.34 5.32
C LEU A 41 -18.05 2.93 5.70
N HIS A 42 -18.56 2.18 4.73
CA HIS A 42 -18.93 0.78 4.96
C HIS A 42 -17.70 -0.15 5.00
N VAL A 43 -16.69 0.15 4.18
CA VAL A 43 -15.48 -0.68 4.01
C VAL A 43 -14.29 0.24 3.70
N GLY A 44 -13.13 -0.06 4.28
CA GLY A 44 -11.85 0.56 3.98
C GLY A 44 -10.86 -0.44 3.38
N VAL A 45 -10.00 0.03 2.48
CA VAL A 45 -8.86 -0.74 1.96
C VAL A 45 -7.60 0.05 2.24
N VAL A 46 -6.75 -0.48 3.11
CA VAL A 46 -5.54 0.19 3.59
C VAL A 46 -4.37 -0.79 3.70
N PRO A 47 -3.12 -0.32 3.57
CA PRO A 47 -1.97 -1.10 4.00
C PRO A 47 -2.02 -1.28 5.52
N LEU A 48 -1.94 -2.53 5.98
CA LEU A 48 -1.99 -2.84 7.42
C LEU A 48 -0.61 -2.62 8.04
N ILE A 49 -0.43 -1.49 8.73
CA ILE A 49 0.82 -1.15 9.43
C ILE A 49 0.67 -1.33 10.95
N SER A 50 -0.44 -0.82 11.50
CA SER A 50 -0.79 -0.97 12.91
C SER A 50 -2.31 -1.00 13.03
N PRO A 51 -2.91 -2.10 13.50
CA PRO A 51 -4.36 -2.20 13.59
C PRO A 51 -4.91 -1.22 14.61
N LEU A 52 -6.00 -0.54 14.26
CA LEU A 52 -6.82 0.24 15.19
C LEU A 52 -7.82 -0.67 15.93
N SER A 53 -7.92 -0.52 17.25
CA SER A 53 -8.91 -1.24 18.05
C SER A 53 -10.34 -0.87 17.64
N GLY A 54 -11.24 -1.85 17.62
CA GLY A 54 -12.64 -1.67 17.21
C GLY A 54 -12.90 -1.90 15.73
N LEU A 55 -11.88 -2.22 14.94
CA LEU A 55 -12.02 -2.61 13.53
C LEU A 55 -11.65 -4.08 13.31
N GLU A 56 -12.38 -4.74 12.44
CA GLU A 56 -12.05 -6.07 11.91
C GLU A 56 -11.28 -5.91 10.60
N TYR A 57 -10.16 -6.63 10.47
CA TYR A 57 -9.29 -6.57 9.29
C TYR A 57 -9.26 -7.90 8.57
N LEU A 58 -9.40 -7.86 7.24
CA LEU A 58 -9.27 -9.03 6.37
C LEU A 58 -8.04 -8.87 5.46
N PRO A 59 -7.05 -9.78 5.53
CA PRO A 59 -5.91 -9.76 4.61
C PRO A 59 -6.34 -9.95 3.16
N LEU A 60 -5.94 -9.04 2.27
CA LEU A 60 -6.26 -9.10 0.84
C LEU A 60 -5.13 -9.72 0.01
N TYR A 61 -3.90 -9.22 0.18
CA TYR A 61 -2.69 -9.72 -0.46
C TYR A 61 -1.48 -9.00 0.16
N ASP A 62 -0.29 -9.56 -0.04
CA ASP A 62 0.97 -8.92 0.28
C ASP A 62 1.46 -8.10 -0.92
N GLU A 63 2.03 -6.94 -0.64
CA GLU A 63 2.66 -6.06 -1.63
C GLU A 63 4.17 -6.05 -1.42
N HIS A 64 4.93 -6.18 -2.51
CA HIS A 64 6.38 -6.12 -2.48
C HIS A 64 6.86 -4.76 -2.99
N ALA A 65 7.36 -3.94 -2.07
CA ALA A 65 8.05 -2.70 -2.43
C ALA A 65 9.46 -3.02 -2.95
N GLN A 66 9.86 -2.32 -4.01
CA GLN A 66 11.20 -2.37 -4.58
C GLN A 66 11.77 -0.95 -4.62
N LEU A 67 13.08 -0.84 -4.76
CA LEU A 67 13.72 0.45 -5.03
C LEU A 67 13.66 0.73 -6.52
N TYR A 68 13.35 1.98 -6.87
CA TYR A 68 13.27 2.42 -8.25
C TYR A 68 14.15 3.65 -8.43
N CYS A 69 14.88 3.69 -9.54
CA CYS A 69 15.65 4.86 -9.93
C CYS A 69 15.31 5.28 -11.36
N SER A 70 15.49 6.56 -11.65
CA SER A 70 15.26 7.07 -13.01
C SER A 70 16.35 6.57 -13.97
N ARG A 71 16.08 6.61 -15.28
CA ARG A 71 17.06 6.25 -16.32
C ARG A 71 18.38 7.05 -16.24
N GLY A 72 18.36 8.26 -15.69
CA GLY A 72 19.56 9.08 -15.51
C GLY A 72 20.40 8.72 -14.27
N HIS A 73 19.95 7.78 -13.45
CA HIS A 73 20.63 7.40 -12.22
C HIS A 73 21.83 6.48 -12.51
N ALA A 74 22.93 6.65 -11.77
CA ALA A 74 24.17 5.88 -11.98
C ALA A 74 23.98 4.36 -11.83
N LEU A 75 22.97 3.93 -11.07
CA LEU A 75 22.65 2.53 -10.86
C LEU A 75 21.72 1.92 -11.93
N PHE A 76 21.16 2.71 -12.86
CA PHE A 76 20.08 2.26 -13.74
C PHE A 76 20.49 1.16 -14.73
N GLU A 77 21.68 1.26 -15.32
CA GLU A 77 22.18 0.30 -16.33
C GLU A 77 22.93 -0.88 -15.69
N ARG A 78 23.02 -0.93 -14.36
CA ARG A 78 23.72 -2.00 -13.64
C ARG A 78 22.76 -3.12 -13.31
N ALA A 79 23.22 -4.36 -13.38
CA ALA A 79 22.45 -5.49 -12.89
C ALA A 79 22.35 -5.44 -11.36
N ASP A 80 21.19 -5.81 -10.82
CA ASP A 80 20.91 -5.78 -9.37
C ASP A 80 21.98 -6.49 -8.54
N GLY A 81 22.51 -7.61 -9.03
CA GLY A 81 23.54 -8.41 -8.35
C GLY A 81 24.92 -7.72 -8.24
N ASP A 82 25.16 -6.70 -9.07
CA ASP A 82 26.41 -5.95 -9.10
C ASP A 82 26.36 -4.67 -8.26
N ILE A 83 25.20 -4.33 -7.70
CA ILE A 83 24.99 -3.12 -6.89
C ILE A 83 25.23 -3.47 -5.42
N ALA A 84 26.25 -2.89 -4.81
CA ALA A 84 26.49 -3.06 -3.38
C ALA A 84 25.48 -2.24 -2.56
N VAL A 85 25.11 -2.75 -1.38
CA VAL A 85 24.19 -2.06 -0.46
C VAL A 85 24.69 -0.67 -0.08
N ASP A 86 26.00 -0.51 0.14
CA ASP A 86 26.60 0.79 0.49
C ASP A 86 26.42 1.83 -0.62
N GLU A 87 26.36 1.41 -1.88
CA GLU A 87 26.12 2.31 -3.02
C GLU A 87 24.68 2.79 -3.06
N VAL A 88 23.74 1.95 -2.66
CA VAL A 88 22.33 2.30 -2.53
C VAL A 88 22.14 3.29 -1.37
N LEU A 89 22.78 3.03 -0.22
CA LEU A 89 22.69 3.90 0.96
C LEU A 89 23.37 5.26 0.75
N ALA A 90 24.40 5.33 -0.10
CA ALA A 90 25.08 6.57 -0.44
C ALA A 90 24.30 7.45 -1.45
N ALA A 91 23.28 6.90 -2.12
CA ALA A 91 22.47 7.64 -3.08
C ALA A 91 21.37 8.44 -2.37
N ASP A 92 21.05 9.62 -2.91
CA ASP A 92 19.91 10.40 -2.46
C ASP A 92 18.61 9.61 -2.68
N ALA A 93 17.88 9.35 -1.61
CA ALA A 93 16.66 8.56 -1.62
C ALA A 93 15.44 9.37 -1.18
N VAL A 94 14.29 9.10 -1.81
CA VAL A 94 13.00 9.62 -1.38
C VAL A 94 12.32 8.57 -0.52
N ALA A 95 12.08 8.88 0.75
CA ALA A 95 11.36 7.99 1.65
C ALA A 95 9.85 7.99 1.36
N PRO A 96 9.15 6.86 1.53
CA PRO A 96 7.69 6.83 1.45
C PRO A 96 7.07 7.72 2.53
N SER A 97 5.97 8.41 2.17
CA SER A 97 5.25 9.31 3.07
C SER A 97 4.31 8.58 4.05
N TYR A 98 4.11 7.27 3.87
CA TYR A 98 3.29 6.45 4.77
C TYR A 98 4.15 5.79 5.85
N ARG A 99 3.51 5.41 6.96
CA ARG A 99 4.20 4.76 8.07
C ARG A 99 4.73 3.40 7.62
N LEU A 100 6.03 3.19 7.78
CA LEU A 100 6.63 1.88 7.54
C LEU A 100 6.31 0.93 8.71
N PRO A 101 6.15 -0.39 8.46
CA PRO A 101 6.14 -1.39 9.52
C PRO A 101 7.36 -1.24 10.43
N ALA A 102 7.26 -1.61 11.71
CA ALA A 102 8.36 -1.49 12.67
C ALA A 102 9.65 -2.17 12.19
N GLU A 103 9.53 -3.31 11.51
CA GLU A 103 10.64 -4.05 10.90
C GLU A 103 11.36 -3.26 9.79
N ALA A 104 10.62 -2.46 9.03
CA ALA A 104 11.17 -1.61 7.98
C ALA A 104 11.75 -0.30 8.54
N GLN A 105 11.15 0.26 9.60
CA GLN A 105 11.70 1.43 10.30
C GLN A 105 13.09 1.13 10.92
N ALA A 106 13.27 -0.05 11.51
CA ALA A 106 14.55 -0.46 12.09
C ALA A 106 15.69 -0.54 11.07
N ARG A 107 15.38 -0.73 9.78
CA ARG A 107 16.36 -0.78 8.69
C ARG A 107 16.68 0.58 8.07
N HIS A 108 15.89 1.62 8.37
CA HIS A 108 16.12 3.00 7.92
C HIS A 108 16.96 3.85 8.88
N GLN A 109 17.27 3.35 10.08
CA GLN A 109 18.04 4.06 11.12
C GLN A 109 19.49 3.58 11.26
N LEU A 110 19.99 2.79 10.31
CA LEU A 110 21.40 2.45 10.15
C LEU A 110 21.97 3.20 8.95
#